data_AF-A0A4S4LD23-F1
#
_entry.id   AF-A0A4S4LD23-F1
#
_cell.length_a   1.000
_cell.length_b   1.000
_cell.length_c   1.000
_cell.angle_alpha   90.00
_cell.angle_beta   90.00
_cell.angle_gamma   90.00
#
_symmetry.space_group_name_H-M   'P 1'
#
loop_
_entity.id
_entity.type
_entity.pdbx_description
1 polymer ?
#
loop_
_entity_poly.entity_id
_entity_poly.type
_entity_poly.pdbx_seq_one_letter_code
_entity_poly.pdbx_strand_id
1 'polypeptide(L)'
;MPNFVPRGRIEFPHLLRLRIKSEGLESSGLYNSLYLPSLSSLCARLNFDDDTDWPHLAVLLRVSSPPLTRLRIYVDGLDEQAVIDILRTVPHLTSLAIDSAHMSGDTLVALTLPSVGDANTGYRPIVETGPLCPHLESLTLLPDPVDPRFPTSLALNMIASRRCRPSDDRGPEPQPWSILSYCRIAVDDSYSLRRHPDMKKYLEDGLVLDENVEF
;
A
#
# COMPACT_ATOMS: atom_id res chain seq x y z
N MET A 1 -18.09 27.22 -1.05
CA MET A 1 -18.62 26.88 -2.39
C MET A 1 -19.86 25.99 -2.22
N PRO A 2 -20.83 25.99 -3.14
CA PRO A 2 -21.99 25.10 -3.04
C PRO A 2 -21.54 23.63 -3.19
N ASN A 3 -21.85 22.81 -2.18
CA ASN A 3 -21.59 21.37 -2.20
C ASN A 3 -22.43 20.71 -3.30
N PHE A 4 -21.79 20.37 -4.42
CA PHE A 4 -22.43 19.57 -5.46
C PHE A 4 -22.48 18.12 -4.98
N VAL A 5 -23.61 17.72 -4.39
CA VAL A 5 -23.89 16.32 -4.06
C VAL A 5 -24.91 15.81 -5.08
N PRO A 6 -24.54 14.86 -5.97
CA PRO A 6 -25.48 14.25 -6.89
C PRO A 6 -26.62 13.58 -6.10
N ARG A 7 -27.87 13.91 -6.41
CA ARG A 7 -29.05 13.28 -5.80
C ARG A 7 -29.27 11.82 -6.24
N GLY A 8 -28.42 11.28 -7.11
CA GLY A 8 -28.52 9.93 -7.65
C GLY A 8 -27.15 9.25 -7.72
N ARG A 9 -27.18 7.92 -7.88
CA ARG A 9 -25.99 7.09 -8.08
C ARG A 9 -25.42 7.35 -9.47
N ILE A 10 -24.15 7.73 -9.54
CA ILE A 10 -23.41 7.89 -10.79
C ILE A 10 -22.69 6.56 -11.05
N GLU A 11 -23.15 5.83 -12.05
CA GLU A 11 -22.64 4.49 -12.33
C GLU A 11 -21.71 4.50 -13.55
N PHE A 12 -20.52 3.92 -13.38
CA PHE A 12 -19.63 3.63 -14.49
C PHE A 12 -19.24 2.14 -14.45
N PRO A 13 -20.14 1.24 -14.89
CA PRO A 13 -20.00 -0.19 -14.64
C PRO A 13 -18.81 -0.83 -15.37
N HIS A 14 -18.31 -0.20 -16.43
CA HIS A 14 -17.17 -0.69 -17.22
C HIS A 14 -15.88 0.10 -16.98
N LEU A 15 -15.88 1.05 -16.03
CA LEU A 15 -14.69 1.85 -15.75
C LEU A 15 -13.65 1.02 -15.02
N LEU A 16 -12.58 0.67 -15.73
CA LEU A 16 -11.50 -0.14 -15.17
C LEU A 16 -10.46 0.67 -14.40
N ARG A 17 -10.31 1.95 -14.76
CA ARG A 17 -9.27 2.85 -14.24
C ARG A 17 -9.90 4.20 -13.92
N LEU A 18 -9.66 4.69 -12.72
CA LEU A 18 -10.07 6.01 -12.30
C LEU A 18 -8.86 6.80 -11.82
N ARG A 19 -8.71 8.02 -12.33
CA ARG A 19 -7.77 9.00 -11.81
C ARG A 19 -8.54 10.15 -11.21
N ILE A 20 -8.28 10.44 -9.94
CA ILE A 20 -8.93 11.50 -9.19
C ILE A 20 -7.86 12.52 -8.83
N LYS A 21 -8.14 13.79 -9.13
CA LYS A 21 -7.38 14.93 -8.62
C LYS A 21 -8.38 15.78 -7.86
N SER A 22 -8.33 15.73 -6.53
CA SER A 22 -9.16 16.56 -5.66
C SER A 22 -8.33 17.76 -5.25
N GLU A 23 -8.74 18.93 -5.71
CA GLU A 23 -8.46 20.19 -5.05
C GLU A 23 -9.83 20.69 -4.58
N GLY A 24 -10.14 20.58 -3.28
CA GLY A 24 -11.40 21.10 -2.72
C GLY A 24 -12.62 20.17 -2.86
N LEU A 25 -12.44 18.89 -3.19
CA LEU A 25 -13.53 17.90 -3.28
C LEU A 25 -13.53 16.90 -2.11
N GLU A 26 -12.68 17.11 -1.11
CA GLU A 26 -12.44 16.24 0.04
C GLU A 26 -13.72 16.04 0.88
N SER A 27 -14.52 17.11 0.99
CA SER A 27 -15.81 17.13 1.68
C SER A 27 -17.01 16.86 0.76
N SER A 28 -16.77 16.60 -0.53
CA SER A 28 -17.86 16.37 -1.48
C SER A 28 -18.38 14.94 -1.30
N GLY A 29 -19.69 14.80 -1.04
CA GLY A 29 -20.38 13.52 -1.06
C GLY A 29 -20.39 12.82 -2.42
N LEU A 30 -19.68 13.36 -3.43
CA LEU A 30 -19.54 12.81 -4.77
C LEU A 30 -19.05 11.36 -4.75
N TYR A 31 -18.06 11.06 -3.90
CA TYR A 31 -17.52 9.70 -3.78
C TYR A 31 -18.56 8.69 -3.27
N ASN A 32 -19.48 9.14 -2.42
CA ASN A 32 -20.58 8.29 -1.93
C ASN A 32 -21.62 7.99 -3.03
N SER A 33 -21.70 8.84 -4.05
CA SER A 33 -22.60 8.67 -5.18
C SER A 33 -21.99 7.82 -6.31
N LEU A 34 -20.67 7.61 -6.32
CA LEU A 34 -19.99 6.85 -7.38
C LEU A 34 -20.13 5.34 -7.18
N TYR A 35 -20.57 4.65 -8.24
CA TYR A 35 -20.58 3.19 -8.30
C TYR A 35 -19.70 2.69 -9.44
N LEU A 36 -18.60 2.04 -9.05
CA LEU A 36 -17.53 1.65 -9.94
C LEU A 36 -17.21 0.16 -9.76
N PRO A 37 -18.13 -0.75 -10.15
CA PRO A 37 -17.93 -2.17 -9.94
C PRO A 37 -16.65 -2.62 -10.64
N SER A 38 -16.47 -2.39 -11.95
CA SER A 38 -15.27 -2.89 -12.66
C SER A 38 -13.93 -2.21 -12.34
N LEU A 39 -13.85 -1.38 -11.30
CA LEU A 39 -12.64 -0.62 -10.99
C LEU A 39 -11.50 -1.51 -10.51
N SER A 40 -10.46 -1.62 -11.33
CA SER A 40 -9.26 -2.41 -11.04
C SER A 40 -8.06 -1.56 -10.65
N SER A 41 -8.06 -0.27 -11.01
CA SER A 41 -6.96 0.65 -10.79
C SER A 41 -7.46 2.03 -10.38
N LEU A 42 -6.96 2.52 -9.26
CA LEU A 42 -7.25 3.86 -8.74
C LEU A 42 -5.94 4.63 -8.57
N CYS A 43 -5.91 5.84 -9.09
CA CYS A 43 -4.86 6.82 -8.83
C CYS A 43 -5.51 8.08 -8.25
N ALA A 44 -5.30 8.34 -6.96
CA ALA A 44 -5.84 9.49 -6.27
C ALA A 44 -4.70 10.45 -5.92
N ARG A 45 -4.82 11.71 -6.35
CA ARG A 45 -4.03 12.83 -5.83
C ARG A 45 -5.00 13.73 -5.07
N LEU A 46 -4.82 13.81 -3.77
CA LEU A 46 -5.77 14.47 -2.90
C LEU A 46 -4.97 15.42 -2.01
N ASN A 47 -5.40 16.67 -1.93
CA ASN A 47 -4.74 17.68 -1.12
C ASN A 47 -5.72 18.07 -0.01
N PHE A 48 -5.50 17.57 1.19
CA PHE A 48 -6.37 17.87 2.32
C PHE A 48 -5.78 19.05 3.09
N ASP A 49 -6.65 19.96 3.50
CA ASP A 49 -6.32 20.83 4.62
C ASP A 49 -6.28 19.95 5.88
N ASP A 50 -5.30 20.20 6.75
CA ASP A 50 -5.13 19.54 8.05
C ASP A 50 -6.50 19.41 8.75
N ASP A 51 -6.82 18.22 9.29
CA ASP A 51 -8.08 17.83 9.97
C ASP A 51 -9.23 17.26 9.11
N THR A 52 -9.05 16.98 7.82
CA THR A 52 -10.15 16.39 7.02
C THR A 52 -10.08 14.87 6.96
N ASP A 53 -11.03 14.20 7.63
CA ASP A 53 -11.16 12.75 7.61
C ASP A 53 -11.36 12.18 6.19
N TRP A 54 -10.91 10.93 6.00
CA TRP A 54 -10.88 10.18 4.73
C TRP A 54 -12.10 9.28 4.38
N PRO A 55 -13.28 9.35 5.02
CA PRO A 55 -14.24 8.26 4.97
C PRO A 55 -14.80 8.06 3.55
N HIS A 56 -14.79 9.10 2.73
CA HIS A 56 -15.31 9.08 1.37
C HIS A 56 -14.51 8.21 0.41
N LEU A 57 -13.18 8.20 0.51
CA LEU A 57 -12.38 7.31 -0.34
C LEU A 57 -12.46 5.86 0.15
N ALA A 58 -12.49 5.63 1.46
CA ALA A 58 -12.70 4.30 2.02
C ALA A 58 -14.04 3.68 1.56
N VAL A 59 -15.11 4.48 1.49
CA VAL A 59 -16.40 4.07 0.92
C VAL A 59 -16.26 3.69 -0.55
N LEU A 60 -15.57 4.52 -1.36
CA LEU A 60 -15.33 4.21 -2.78
C LEU A 60 -14.59 2.88 -2.96
N LEU A 61 -13.55 2.65 -2.17
CA LEU A 61 -12.74 1.43 -2.21
C LEU A 61 -13.58 0.20 -1.82
N ARG A 62 -14.39 0.31 -0.78
CA ARG A 62 -15.24 -0.79 -0.27
C ARG A 62 -16.31 -1.22 -1.27
N VAL A 63 -16.79 -0.29 -2.10
CA VAL A 63 -17.90 -0.52 -3.04
C VAL A 63 -17.41 -0.98 -4.43
N SER A 64 -16.09 -0.97 -4.69
CA SER A 64 -15.51 -1.50 -5.93
C SER A 64 -15.62 -3.04 -6.01
N SER A 65 -16.01 -3.59 -7.17
CA SER A 65 -16.24 -5.03 -7.38
C SER A 65 -16.26 -5.43 -8.87
N PRO A 66 -15.20 -6.05 -9.44
CA PRO A 66 -14.07 -6.77 -8.83
C PRO A 66 -13.12 -5.96 -7.93
N PRO A 67 -12.34 -6.67 -7.09
CA PRO A 67 -11.47 -6.02 -6.12
C PRO A 67 -10.37 -5.20 -6.79
N LEU A 68 -10.07 -4.05 -6.19
CA LEU A 68 -8.99 -3.18 -6.63
C LEU A 68 -7.64 -3.92 -6.58
N THR A 69 -6.89 -3.89 -7.69
CA THR A 69 -5.56 -4.53 -7.80
C THR A 69 -4.43 -3.53 -7.77
N ARG A 70 -4.69 -2.27 -8.16
CA ARG A 70 -3.70 -1.19 -8.20
C ARG A 70 -4.21 0.04 -7.48
N LEU A 71 -3.49 0.47 -6.46
CA LEU A 71 -3.77 1.67 -5.71
C LEU A 71 -2.55 2.58 -5.73
N ARG A 72 -2.73 3.82 -6.19
CA ARG A 72 -1.76 4.90 -6.04
C ARG A 72 -2.43 6.07 -5.33
N ILE A 73 -1.89 6.47 -4.19
CA ILE A 73 -2.35 7.62 -3.41
C ILE A 73 -1.17 8.58 -3.29
N TYR A 74 -1.40 9.84 -3.63
CA TYR A 74 -0.57 10.97 -3.26
C TYR A 74 -1.42 11.84 -2.36
N VAL A 75 -0.99 12.03 -1.12
CA VAL A 75 -1.76 12.76 -0.14
C VAL A 75 -0.86 13.35 0.92
N ASP A 76 -0.97 14.64 1.15
CA ASP A 76 -0.32 15.32 2.27
C ASP A 76 -1.25 15.22 3.50
N GLY A 77 -0.71 14.91 4.68
CA GLY A 77 -1.46 14.90 5.95
C GLY A 77 -2.33 13.65 6.24
N LEU A 78 -2.24 12.58 5.45
CA LEU A 78 -2.95 11.32 5.78
C LEU A 78 -2.25 10.62 6.94
N ASP A 79 -2.97 10.35 8.02
CA ASP A 79 -2.42 9.65 9.18
C ASP A 79 -2.14 8.15 8.91
N GLU A 80 -1.20 7.59 9.67
CA GLU A 80 -0.77 6.20 9.52
C GLU A 80 -1.91 5.19 9.76
N GLN A 81 -2.85 5.48 10.68
CA GLN A 81 -3.94 4.57 10.97
C GLN A 81 -4.94 4.51 9.80
N ALA A 82 -5.21 5.64 9.16
CA ALA A 82 -6.01 5.71 7.94
C ALA A 82 -5.33 4.96 6.78
N VAL A 83 -4.00 5.07 6.62
CA VAL A 83 -3.25 4.25 5.65
C VAL A 83 -3.50 2.76 5.89
N ILE A 84 -3.32 2.31 7.13
CA ILE A 84 -3.53 0.90 7.51
C ILE A 84 -4.97 0.46 7.23
N ASP A 85 -5.96 1.29 7.55
CA ASP A 85 -7.38 0.98 7.33
C ASP A 85 -7.74 0.90 5.85
N ILE A 86 -7.17 1.77 5.02
CA ILE A 86 -7.30 1.68 3.56
C ILE A 86 -6.78 0.32 3.09
N LEU A 87 -5.57 -0.06 3.48
CA LEU A 87 -4.97 -1.33 3.07
C LEU A 87 -5.79 -2.55 3.52
N ARG A 88 -6.45 -2.48 4.69
CA ARG A 88 -7.41 -3.50 5.14
C ARG A 88 -8.63 -3.62 4.22
N THR A 89 -9.11 -2.53 3.63
CA THR A 89 -10.27 -2.55 2.72
C THR A 89 -9.95 -3.15 1.35
N VAL A 90 -8.67 -3.19 0.94
CA VAL A 90 -8.22 -3.68 -0.37
C VAL A 90 -7.15 -4.77 -0.24
N PRO A 91 -7.49 -5.95 0.31
CA PRO A 91 -6.51 -7.01 0.57
C PRO A 91 -5.93 -7.66 -0.71
N HIS A 92 -6.55 -7.45 -1.87
CA HIS A 92 -6.14 -8.07 -3.14
C HIS A 92 -5.20 -7.20 -3.99
N LEU A 93 -4.62 -6.14 -3.41
CA LEU A 93 -3.66 -5.31 -4.12
C LEU A 93 -2.44 -6.11 -4.57
N THR A 94 -2.08 -5.94 -5.84
CA THR A 94 -0.81 -6.39 -6.43
C THR A 94 0.15 -5.23 -6.64
N SER A 95 -0.35 -4.00 -6.76
CA SER A 95 0.46 -2.79 -6.84
C SER A 95 -0.03 -1.73 -5.86
N LEU A 96 0.87 -1.28 -4.98
CA LEU A 96 0.63 -0.20 -4.04
C LEU A 96 1.67 0.90 -4.23
N ALA A 97 1.22 2.15 -4.27
CA ALA A 97 2.07 3.32 -4.17
C ALA A 97 1.41 4.35 -3.24
N ILE A 98 2.09 4.70 -2.15
CA ILE A 98 1.67 5.76 -1.22
C ILE A 98 2.78 6.79 -1.16
N ASP A 99 2.41 8.06 -1.33
CA ASP A 99 3.30 9.21 -1.36
C ASP A 99 2.73 10.33 -0.48
N SER A 100 3.62 11.00 0.25
CA SER A 100 3.36 12.08 1.22
C SER A 100 2.48 11.74 2.44
N ALA A 101 2.12 10.47 2.67
CA ALA A 101 1.33 10.10 3.84
C ALA A 101 2.20 9.93 5.09
N HIS A 102 1.65 10.19 6.28
CA HIS A 102 2.34 9.87 7.52
C HIS A 102 2.46 8.36 7.69
N MET A 103 3.69 7.85 7.71
CA MET A 103 3.96 6.41 7.76
C MET A 103 5.23 6.13 8.56
N SER A 104 5.17 5.16 9.46
CA SER A 104 6.26 4.77 10.33
C SER A 104 6.61 3.28 10.19
N GLY A 105 7.47 2.79 11.08
CA GLY A 105 7.78 1.36 11.15
C GLY A 105 6.54 0.47 11.26
N ASP A 106 5.44 0.96 11.83
CA ASP A 106 4.20 0.21 12.00
C ASP A 106 3.55 -0.13 10.66
N THR A 107 3.56 0.78 9.68
CA THR A 107 3.14 0.50 8.30
C THR A 107 3.94 -0.65 7.69
N LEU A 108 5.27 -0.68 7.87
CA LEU A 108 6.12 -1.77 7.38
C LEU A 108 5.84 -3.09 8.11
N VAL A 109 5.64 -3.05 9.42
CA VAL A 109 5.28 -4.23 10.22
C VAL A 109 3.93 -4.80 9.76
N ALA A 110 2.93 -3.94 9.51
CA ALA A 110 1.61 -4.37 9.03
C ALA A 110 1.66 -4.98 7.62
N LEU A 111 2.58 -4.52 6.78
CA LEU A 111 2.85 -5.08 5.45
C LEU A 111 3.80 -6.29 5.49
N THR A 112 4.40 -6.64 6.61
CA THR A 112 5.29 -7.81 6.71
C THR A 112 4.45 -9.08 6.82
N LEU A 113 4.71 -10.07 5.98
CA LEU A 113 4.02 -11.36 6.06
C LEU A 113 4.52 -12.13 7.29
N PRO A 114 3.65 -12.84 8.03
CA PRO A 114 4.10 -13.76 9.07
C PRO A 114 5.04 -14.79 8.44
N SER A 115 6.32 -14.72 8.77
CA SER A 115 7.29 -15.70 8.27
C SER A 115 6.88 -17.10 8.74
N VAL A 116 6.81 -18.05 7.80
CA VAL A 116 6.84 -19.48 8.13
C VAL A 116 8.28 -19.80 8.53
N GLY A 117 8.62 -19.57 9.80
CA GLY A 117 9.81 -20.17 10.41
C GLY A 117 11.02 -19.27 10.67
N ASP A 118 10.85 -18.04 11.16
CA ASP A 118 11.97 -17.41 11.86
C ASP A 118 11.54 -16.71 13.15
N ALA A 119 11.72 -17.42 14.26
CA ALA A 119 11.57 -16.89 15.61
C ALA A 119 12.68 -15.88 15.98
N ASN A 120 13.64 -15.62 15.08
CA ASN A 120 14.81 -14.79 15.31
C ASN A 120 14.68 -13.32 14.87
N THR A 121 13.58 -12.91 14.21
CA THR A 121 13.44 -11.49 13.84
C THR A 121 13.10 -10.59 15.03
N GLY A 122 12.71 -11.16 16.18
CA GLY A 122 12.37 -10.41 17.39
C GLY A 122 11.09 -9.56 17.28
N TYR A 123 10.50 -9.46 16.09
CA TYR A 123 9.28 -8.71 15.83
C TYR A 123 8.08 -9.62 15.93
N ARG A 124 7.21 -9.34 16.90
CA ARG A 124 5.87 -9.93 16.92
C ARG A 124 5.04 -9.23 15.83
N PRO A 125 4.37 -9.98 14.94
CA PRO A 125 3.35 -9.40 14.08
C PRO A 125 2.35 -8.62 14.94
N ILE A 126 1.67 -7.62 14.39
CA ILE A 126 0.49 -7.04 15.05
C ILE A 126 -0.58 -8.16 15.06
N VAL A 127 -0.56 -8.97 16.12
CA VAL A 127 -1.14 -10.33 16.20
C VAL A 127 -2.66 -10.38 15.95
N GLU A 128 -3.35 -9.24 16.00
CA GLU A 128 -4.81 -9.22 15.95
C GLU A 128 -5.39 -9.00 14.54
N THR A 129 -4.59 -8.51 13.59
CA THR A 129 -5.06 -8.25 12.22
C THR A 129 -4.07 -8.86 11.23
N GLY A 130 -4.47 -9.92 10.52
CA GLY A 130 -3.61 -10.64 9.58
C GLY A 130 -2.91 -9.76 8.53
N PRO A 131 -1.98 -10.32 7.74
CA PRO A 131 -1.11 -9.55 6.85
C PRO A 131 -1.89 -8.67 5.89
N LEU A 132 -1.46 -7.42 5.72
CA LEU A 132 -2.04 -6.51 4.75
C LEU A 132 -1.54 -6.83 3.35
N CYS A 133 -2.47 -6.86 2.39
CA CYS A 133 -2.19 -7.01 0.96
C CYS A 133 -1.17 -8.14 0.65
N PRO A 134 -1.49 -9.43 0.93
CA PRO A 134 -0.53 -10.52 0.80
C PRO A 134 -0.04 -10.80 -0.63
N HIS A 135 -0.72 -10.28 -1.64
CA HIS A 135 -0.40 -10.49 -3.06
C HIS A 135 0.39 -9.34 -3.70
N LEU A 136 1.01 -8.45 -2.91
CA LEU A 136 1.78 -7.33 -3.47
C LEU A 136 3.00 -7.81 -4.27
N GLU A 137 3.05 -7.34 -5.52
CA GLU A 137 4.14 -7.55 -6.48
C GLU A 137 4.97 -6.28 -6.68
N SER A 138 4.36 -5.10 -6.47
CA SER A 138 4.97 -3.79 -6.63
C SER A 138 4.59 -2.90 -5.46
N LEU A 139 5.60 -2.33 -4.80
CA LEU A 139 5.42 -1.47 -3.64
C LEU A 139 6.20 -0.16 -3.79
N THR A 140 5.56 0.96 -3.50
CA THR A 140 6.19 2.26 -3.29
C THR A 140 5.66 2.87 -2.00
N LEU A 141 6.54 3.18 -1.05
CA LEU A 141 6.22 3.85 0.20
C LEU A 141 7.17 5.04 0.37
N LEU A 142 6.62 6.24 0.20
CA LEU A 142 7.30 7.51 0.41
C LEU A 142 6.54 8.25 1.50
N PRO A 143 7.02 8.22 2.75
CA PRO A 143 6.42 8.96 3.86
C PRO A 143 6.40 10.46 3.57
N ASP A 144 5.59 11.19 4.32
CA ASP A 144 5.66 12.64 4.37
C ASP A 144 7.13 13.10 4.62
N PRO A 145 7.65 14.11 3.90
CA PRO A 145 9.00 14.62 4.11
C PRO A 145 9.33 15.04 5.55
N VAL A 146 8.32 15.34 6.39
CA VAL A 146 8.52 15.66 7.81
C VAL A 146 8.75 14.42 8.68
N ASP A 147 8.31 13.26 8.21
CA ASP A 147 8.46 12.00 8.94
C ASP A 147 9.89 11.45 8.83
N PRO A 148 10.36 10.73 9.86
CA PRO A 148 11.59 9.98 9.74
C PRO A 148 11.44 8.91 8.65
N ARG A 149 12.51 8.72 7.88
CA ARG A 149 12.59 7.60 6.93
C ARG A 149 12.47 6.27 7.68
N PHE A 150 12.00 5.25 6.97
CA PHE A 150 11.79 3.93 7.56
C PHE A 150 13.11 3.31 8.05
N PRO A 151 13.10 2.60 9.20
CA PRO A 151 14.25 1.81 9.62
C PRO A 151 14.61 0.75 8.59
N THR A 152 15.87 0.74 8.15
CA THR A 152 16.38 -0.20 7.14
C THR A 152 16.14 -1.67 7.51
N SER A 153 16.25 -2.02 8.80
CA SER A 153 15.99 -3.38 9.29
C SER A 153 14.54 -3.82 9.09
N LEU A 154 13.58 -2.93 9.30
CA LEU A 154 12.15 -3.21 9.07
C LEU A 154 11.84 -3.35 7.59
N ALA A 155 12.41 -2.48 6.76
CA ALA A 155 12.23 -2.56 5.31
C ALA A 155 12.79 -3.88 4.75
N LEU A 156 13.96 -4.30 5.22
CA LEU A 156 14.55 -5.58 4.88
C LEU A 156 13.65 -6.76 5.28
N ASN A 157 13.15 -6.78 6.52
CA ASN A 157 12.26 -7.84 7.00
C ASN A 157 10.99 -7.94 6.16
N MET A 158 10.37 -6.79 5.83
CA MET A 158 9.18 -6.74 5.00
C MET A 158 9.47 -7.28 3.59
N ILE A 159 10.54 -6.83 2.94
CA ILE A 159 10.95 -7.33 1.61
C ILE A 159 11.23 -8.84 1.65
N ALA A 160 11.99 -9.30 2.64
CA ALA A 160 12.33 -10.71 2.81
C ALA A 160 11.08 -11.57 2.99
N SER A 161 10.12 -11.15 3.82
CA SER A 161 8.87 -11.88 4.07
C SER A 161 8.04 -12.09 2.80
N ARG A 162 8.21 -11.23 1.78
CA ARG A 162 7.48 -11.27 0.50
C ARG A 162 8.27 -11.87 -0.65
N ARG A 163 9.50 -12.30 -0.39
CA ARG A 163 10.40 -12.94 -1.38
C ARG A 163 10.84 -14.34 -0.96
N CYS A 164 10.89 -14.62 0.34
CA CYS A 164 11.12 -15.96 0.86
C CYS A 164 9.91 -16.83 0.50
N ARG A 165 10.05 -17.64 -0.55
CA ARG A 165 9.17 -18.79 -0.76
C ARG A 165 9.35 -19.71 0.44
N PRO A 166 8.28 -20.28 1.01
CA PRO A 166 8.43 -21.48 1.82
C PRO A 166 9.31 -22.43 1.03
N SER A 167 10.38 -22.92 1.65
CA SER A 167 11.21 -23.99 1.10
C SER A 167 10.30 -25.06 0.50
N ASP A 168 10.74 -25.70 -0.58
CA ASP A 168 10.08 -26.82 -1.28
C ASP A 168 9.90 -28.08 -0.38
N ASP A 169 9.44 -27.92 0.86
CA ASP A 169 9.19 -28.98 1.82
C ASP A 169 7.76 -28.89 2.37
N ARG A 170 6.88 -29.61 1.66
CA ARG A 170 5.74 -30.39 2.17
C ARG A 170 4.66 -29.65 2.98
N GLY A 171 3.74 -29.02 2.24
CA GLY A 171 2.35 -28.79 2.67
C GLY A 171 1.40 -28.97 1.48
N PRO A 172 0.12 -29.35 1.65
CA PRO A 172 -0.73 -29.80 0.54
C PRO A 172 -1.19 -28.71 -0.44
N GLU A 173 -0.92 -27.43 -0.19
CA GLU A 173 -1.27 -26.36 -1.14
C GLU A 173 -0.19 -25.26 -1.16
N PRO A 174 0.41 -24.93 -2.31
CA PRO A 174 1.19 -23.72 -2.46
C PRO A 174 0.24 -22.53 -2.28
N GLN A 175 0.33 -21.83 -1.15
CA GLN A 175 -0.39 -20.57 -1.00
C GLN A 175 0.10 -19.62 -2.11
N PRO A 176 -0.78 -18.97 -2.89
CA PRO A 176 -0.39 -18.15 -4.02
C PRO A 176 0.09 -16.78 -3.53
N TRP A 177 1.24 -16.76 -2.86
CA TRP A 177 1.92 -15.51 -2.55
C TRP A 177 2.60 -15.03 -3.81
N SER A 178 2.24 -13.82 -4.24
CA SER A 178 2.98 -13.16 -5.31
C SER A 178 4.34 -12.70 -4.78
N ILE A 179 5.36 -12.77 -5.63
CA ILE A 179 6.71 -12.37 -5.26
C ILE A 179 6.85 -10.88 -5.50
N LEU A 180 7.28 -10.14 -4.48
CA LEU A 180 7.58 -8.72 -4.63
C LEU A 180 8.69 -8.53 -5.66
N SER A 181 8.37 -7.99 -6.83
CA SER A 181 9.26 -7.80 -7.97
C SER A 181 9.78 -6.38 -8.08
N TYR A 182 9.06 -5.40 -7.52
CA TYR A 182 9.45 -4.01 -7.50
C TYR A 182 9.25 -3.41 -6.11
N CYS A 183 10.23 -2.66 -5.64
CA CYS A 183 10.20 -2.01 -4.34
C CYS A 183 10.85 -0.62 -4.41
N ARG A 184 10.19 0.37 -3.83
CA ARG A 184 10.73 1.71 -3.58
C ARG A 184 10.30 2.14 -2.19
N ILE A 185 11.25 2.30 -1.28
CA ILE A 185 10.96 2.65 0.12
C ILE A 185 11.99 3.68 0.57
N ALA A 186 11.52 4.78 1.16
CA ALA A 186 12.40 5.79 1.74
C ALA A 186 12.96 5.28 3.08
N VAL A 187 14.17 4.72 3.06
CA VAL A 187 14.85 4.18 4.24
C VAL A 187 15.93 5.12 4.79
N ASP A 188 16.20 4.99 6.09
CA ASP A 188 17.24 5.74 6.80
C ASP A 188 18.67 5.45 6.30
N ASP A 189 18.95 4.22 5.87
CA ASP A 189 20.24 3.77 5.33
C ASP A 189 20.07 2.88 4.08
N SER A 190 19.82 3.55 2.94
CA SER A 190 19.72 2.90 1.62
C SER A 190 20.96 2.09 1.22
N TYR A 191 22.14 2.49 1.69
CA TYR A 191 23.39 1.83 1.38
C TYR A 191 23.51 0.49 2.10
N SER A 192 23.20 0.46 3.40
CA SER A 192 23.15 -0.79 4.17
C SER A 192 22.09 -1.74 3.65
N LEU A 193 20.91 -1.23 3.24
CA LEU A 193 19.88 -2.06 2.61
C LEU A 193 20.43 -2.80 1.38
N ARG A 194 21.05 -2.08 0.44
CA ARG A 194 21.57 -2.67 -0.81
C ARG A 194 22.71 -3.65 -0.61
N ARG A 195 23.55 -3.42 0.40
CA ARG A 195 24.70 -4.28 0.70
C ARG A 195 24.33 -5.49 1.55
N HIS A 196 23.10 -5.58 2.02
CA HIS A 196 22.65 -6.75 2.76
C HIS A 196 22.78 -8.02 1.88
N PRO A 197 23.37 -9.12 2.37
CA PRO A 197 23.57 -10.34 1.59
C PRO A 197 22.28 -10.87 0.96
N ASP A 198 21.16 -10.82 1.69
CA ASP A 198 19.86 -11.27 1.19
C ASP A 198 19.34 -10.38 0.05
N MET A 199 19.55 -9.05 0.15
CA MET A 199 19.13 -8.12 -0.89
C MET A 199 19.90 -8.37 -2.18
N LYS A 200 21.18 -8.70 -2.12
CA LYS A 200 21.95 -9.08 -3.32
C LYS A 200 21.30 -10.27 -4.04
N LYS A 201 20.95 -11.33 -3.29
CA LYS A 201 20.25 -12.49 -3.84
C LYS A 201 18.89 -12.09 -4.44
N TYR A 202 18.14 -11.24 -3.76
CA TYR A 202 16.84 -10.77 -4.24
C TYR A 202 16.94 -9.98 -5.55
N LEU A 203 17.96 -9.14 -5.70
CA LEU A 203 18.22 -8.40 -6.94
C LEU A 203 18.61 -9.36 -8.09
N GLU A 204 19.45 -10.36 -7.82
CA GLU A 204 19.80 -11.41 -8.80
C GLU A 204 18.56 -12.23 -9.22
N ASP A 205 17.64 -12.47 -8.28
CA ASP A 205 16.34 -13.12 -8.49
C ASP A 205 15.26 -12.16 -9.04
N GLY A 206 15.66 -11.01 -9.61
CA GLY A 206 14.78 -10.11 -10.35
C GLY A 206 14.00 -9.06 -9.54
N LEU A 207 14.35 -8.81 -8.28
CA LEU A 207 13.86 -7.62 -7.56
C LEU A 207 14.43 -6.35 -8.20
N VAL A 208 13.57 -5.38 -8.48
CA VAL A 208 13.96 -4.01 -8.85
C VAL A 208 13.80 -3.12 -7.62
N LEU A 209 14.89 -2.47 -7.20
CA LEU A 209 14.91 -1.50 -6.10
C LEU A 209 15.15 -0.09 -6.65
N ASP A 210 14.11 0.73 -6.73
CA ASP A 210 14.18 2.11 -7.24
C ASP A 210 14.56 3.11 -6.13
N GLU A 211 15.41 4.07 -6.48
CA GLU A 211 15.96 5.13 -5.62
C GLU A 211 15.61 6.55 -6.09
N ASN A 212 15.01 6.72 -7.28
CA ASN A 212 14.92 8.03 -7.89
C ASN A 212 13.87 8.94 -7.23
N VAL A 213 14.31 9.68 -6.21
CA VAL A 213 13.65 10.89 -5.75
C VAL A 213 13.99 12.03 -6.72
N GLU A 214 13.48 11.97 -7.95
CA GLU A 214 13.40 13.17 -8.78
C GLU A 214 12.16 13.95 -8.30
N PHE A 215 12.42 15.02 -7.55
CA PHE A 215 11.47 16.10 -7.27
C PHE A 215 11.36 17.03 -8.50
#